data_AF-A0A3A3GYW7-F1
#
_entry.id   AF-A0A3A3GYW7-F1
#
_cell.length_a   1.000
_cell.length_b   1.000
_cell.length_c   1.000
_cell.angle_alpha   90.00
_cell.angle_beta   90.00
_cell.angle_gamma   90.00
#
_symmetry.space_group_name_H-M   'P 1'
#
loop_
_entity.id
_entity.type
_entity.pdbx_description
1 polymer ?
#
loop_
_entity_poly.entity_id
_entity_poly.type
_entity_poly.pdbx_seq_one_letter_code
_entity_poly.pdbx_strand_id
1 'polypeptide(L)'
;MVNKLSYDKVIKYVTQGFEKYLSDGLTVSQATSRSIVELEIQTDDFEDVEWTLYLLLAKLGIEHGDLRDDIKAQAMDIINSNKLVDFWKKEGLDNKELEERVLFVKGVRDLLTTV
;
A
#
# COMPACT_ATOMS: atom_id res chain seq x y z
N MET A 1 -9.49 -1.28 -23.33
CA MET A 1 -8.16 -1.29 -22.67
C MET A 1 -8.42 -0.99 -21.22
N VAL A 2 -8.40 -2.02 -20.38
CA VAL A 2 -8.44 -1.86 -18.92
C VAL A 2 -7.06 -1.33 -18.54
N ASN A 3 -6.99 -0.13 -17.97
CA ASN A 3 -5.73 0.50 -17.61
C ASN A 3 -5.25 -0.12 -16.29
N LYS A 4 -4.35 -1.10 -16.37
CA LYS A 4 -3.61 -1.59 -15.21
C LYS A 4 -3.06 -0.40 -14.42
N LEU A 5 -3.46 -0.32 -13.16
CA LEU A 5 -3.04 0.77 -12.28
C LEU A 5 -1.57 0.55 -11.94
N SER A 6 -0.71 1.45 -12.41
CA SER A 6 0.72 1.37 -12.09
C SER A 6 0.97 1.66 -10.62
N TYR A 7 2.06 1.12 -10.07
CA TYR A 7 2.52 1.35 -8.70
C TYR A 7 2.43 2.83 -8.30
N ASP A 8 3.01 3.74 -9.09
CA ASP A 8 3.00 5.18 -8.78
C ASP A 8 1.59 5.78 -8.74
N LYS A 9 0.71 5.31 -9.62
CA LYS A 9 -0.68 5.77 -9.63
C LYS A 9 -1.42 5.30 -8.39
N VAL A 10 -1.20 4.06 -7.95
CA VAL A 10 -1.78 3.52 -6.70
C VAL A 10 -1.26 4.32 -5.51
N ILE A 11 0.06 4.51 -5.39
CA ILE A 11 0.66 5.30 -4.30
C ILE A 11 0.05 6.69 -4.23
N LYS A 12 0.01 7.40 -5.37
CA LYS A 12 -0.53 8.76 -5.43
C LYS A 12 -2.03 8.79 -5.11
N TYR A 13 -2.83 7.94 -5.76
CA TYR A 13 -4.28 7.92 -5.62
C TYR A 13 -4.69 7.62 -4.18
N VAL A 14 -4.14 6.56 -3.59
CA VAL A 14 -4.48 6.12 -2.24
C VAL A 14 -4.03 7.16 -1.22
N THR A 15 -2.82 7.70 -1.33
CA THR A 15 -2.32 8.73 -0.41
C THR A 15 -3.23 9.96 -0.45
N GLN A 16 -3.56 10.47 -1.63
CA GLN A 16 -4.42 11.65 -1.77
C GLN A 16 -5.84 11.39 -1.25
N GLY A 17 -6.40 10.22 -1.53
CA GLY A 17 -7.70 9.80 -1.01
C GLY A 17 -7.71 9.72 0.50
N PHE A 18 -6.70 9.07 1.08
CA PHE A 18 -6.55 8.90 2.52
C PHE A 18 -6.47 10.24 3.26
N GLU A 19 -5.59 11.14 2.82
CA GLU A 19 -5.45 12.49 3.39
C GLU A 19 -6.76 13.28 3.28
N LYS A 20 -7.47 13.16 2.15
CA LYS A 20 -8.76 13.79 1.99
C LYS A 20 -9.78 13.24 2.99
N TYR A 21 -9.84 11.93 3.20
CA TYR A 21 -10.75 11.33 4.19
C TYR A 21 -10.47 11.83 5.59
N LEU A 22 -9.20 11.94 5.98
CA LEU A 22 -8.82 12.55 7.26
C LEU A 22 -9.28 14.01 7.35
N SER A 23 -9.06 14.79 6.29
CA SER A 23 -9.52 16.18 6.21
C SER A 23 -11.05 16.31 6.25
N ASP A 24 -11.77 15.31 5.77
CA ASP A 24 -13.24 15.23 5.83
C ASP A 24 -13.74 14.76 7.21
N GLY A 25 -12.83 14.52 8.16
CA GLY A 25 -13.14 14.19 9.56
C GLY A 25 -13.23 12.69 9.87
N LEU A 26 -12.79 11.81 8.96
CA LEU A 26 -12.75 10.37 9.22
C LEU A 26 -11.55 10.05 10.12
N THR A 27 -11.71 9.01 10.94
CA THR A 27 -10.58 8.43 11.68
C THR A 27 -9.63 7.69 10.73
N VAL A 28 -8.40 7.45 11.16
CA VAL A 28 -7.39 6.67 10.40
C VAL A 28 -7.92 5.28 10.05
N SER A 29 -8.57 4.58 10.98
CA SER A 29 -9.25 3.31 10.71
C SER A 29 -10.35 3.43 9.64
N GLN A 30 -11.15 4.50 9.64
CA GLN A 30 -12.21 4.74 8.64
C GLN A 30 -11.63 5.10 7.27
N ALA A 31 -10.60 5.96 7.22
CA ALA A 31 -9.87 6.32 6.02
C ALA A 31 -9.24 5.08 5.39
N THR A 32 -8.64 4.20 6.20
CA THR A 32 -8.12 2.91 5.78
C THR A 32 -9.19 2.05 5.10
N SER A 33 -10.34 1.84 5.75
CA SER A 33 -11.44 1.08 5.16
C SER A 33 -11.89 1.66 3.82
N ARG A 34 -11.99 3.00 3.76
CA ARG A 34 -12.48 3.67 2.57
C ARG A 34 -11.49 3.62 1.41
N SER A 35 -10.20 3.75 1.68
CA SER A 35 -9.15 3.59 0.67
C SER A 35 -9.14 2.20 0.03
N ILE A 36 -9.43 1.13 0.80
CA ILE A 36 -9.55 -0.24 0.27
C ILE A 36 -10.74 -0.32 -0.69
N VAL A 37 -11.93 0.03 -0.20
CA VAL A 37 -13.19 -0.07 -0.96
C VAL A 37 -13.13 0.78 -2.23
N GLU A 38 -12.63 2.01 -2.14
CA GLU A 38 -12.59 2.92 -3.29
C GLU A 38 -11.56 2.47 -4.32
N LEU A 39 -10.42 1.91 -3.90
CA LEU A 39 -9.48 1.33 -4.86
C LEU A 39 -10.10 0.12 -5.57
N GLU A 40 -10.72 -0.80 -4.83
CA GLU A 40 -11.40 -2.00 -5.38
C GLU A 40 -12.50 -1.63 -6.38
N ILE A 41 -13.27 -0.56 -6.12
CA ILE A 41 -14.31 -0.08 -7.05
C ILE A 41 -13.70 0.55 -8.32
N GLN A 42 -12.54 1.20 -8.21
CA GLN A 42 -11.94 1.97 -9.30
C GLN A 42 -11.00 1.15 -10.19
N THR A 43 -10.70 -0.10 -9.83
CA THR A 43 -9.77 -0.95 -10.57
C THR A 43 -10.27 -2.37 -10.72
N ASP A 44 -10.27 -2.86 -11.96
CA ASP A 44 -10.54 -4.27 -12.26
C ASP A 44 -9.34 -5.18 -11.91
N ASP A 45 -8.17 -4.59 -11.64
CA ASP A 45 -6.90 -5.28 -11.35
C ASP A 45 -6.51 -5.15 -9.87
N PHE A 46 -7.49 -5.21 -8.95
CA PHE A 46 -7.24 -4.99 -7.52
C PHE A 46 -6.22 -5.99 -6.98
N GLU A 47 -6.30 -7.25 -7.41
CA GLU A 47 -5.37 -8.32 -7.03
C GLU A 47 -3.91 -7.99 -7.39
N ASP A 48 -3.67 -7.27 -8.49
CA ASP A 48 -2.32 -6.88 -8.92
C ASP A 48 -1.71 -5.79 -8.03
N VAL A 49 -2.54 -4.99 -7.36
CA VAL A 49 -2.12 -3.81 -6.59
C VAL A 49 -2.37 -3.94 -5.09
N GLU A 50 -3.09 -4.98 -4.67
CA GLU A 50 -3.51 -5.21 -3.29
C GLU A 50 -2.33 -5.21 -2.31
N TRP A 51 -1.24 -5.89 -2.63
CA TRP A 51 -0.07 -5.92 -1.76
C TRP A 51 0.59 -4.54 -1.62
N THR A 52 0.62 -3.75 -2.69
CA THR A 52 1.12 -2.37 -2.63
C THR A 52 0.21 -1.52 -1.75
N LEU A 53 -1.11 -1.69 -1.87
CA LEU A 53 -2.10 -1.00 -1.05
C LEU A 53 -1.89 -1.31 0.44
N TYR A 54 -1.78 -2.58 0.85
CA TYR A 54 -1.62 -2.91 2.27
C TYR A 54 -0.34 -2.33 2.88
N LEU A 55 0.79 -2.36 2.16
CA LEU A 55 2.02 -1.72 2.65
C LEU A 55 1.88 -0.20 2.77
N LEU A 56 1.19 0.44 1.82
CA LEU A 56 0.94 1.86 1.88
C LEU A 56 0.00 2.24 3.03
N LEU A 57 -1.07 1.50 3.24
CA LEU A 57 -2.00 1.73 4.35
C LEU A 57 -1.33 1.50 5.71
N ALA A 58 -0.43 0.52 5.82
CA ALA A 58 0.36 0.33 7.02
C ALA A 58 1.24 1.55 7.31
N LYS A 59 1.94 2.06 6.28
CA LYS A 59 2.75 3.28 6.38
C LYS A 59 1.91 4.48 6.82
N LEU A 60 0.82 4.76 6.11
CA LEU A 60 -0.06 5.90 6.39
C LEU A 60 -0.68 5.80 7.79
N GLY A 61 -1.12 4.62 8.19
CA GLY A 61 -1.66 4.40 9.54
C GLY A 61 -0.65 4.77 10.62
N ILE A 62 0.59 4.28 10.52
CA ILE A 62 1.66 4.61 11.45
C ILE A 62 1.95 6.12 11.45
N GLU A 63 2.07 6.73 10.27
CA GLU A 63 2.35 8.17 10.14
C GLU A 63 1.25 9.05 10.77
N HIS A 64 0.01 8.56 10.80
CA HIS A 64 -1.15 9.26 11.38
C HIS A 64 -1.52 8.75 12.79
N GLY A 65 -0.70 7.89 13.40
CA GLY A 65 -0.80 7.49 14.80
C GLY A 65 -1.81 6.38 15.12
N ASP A 66 -2.30 5.64 14.12
CA ASP A 66 -3.19 4.50 14.31
C ASP A 66 -2.98 3.44 13.22
N LEU A 67 -2.72 2.20 13.62
CA LEU A 67 -2.50 1.09 12.70
C LEU A 67 -3.45 -0.05 13.05
N ARG A 68 -4.36 -0.37 12.13
CA ARG A 68 -5.26 -1.51 12.30
C ARG A 68 -4.49 -2.83 12.28
N ASP A 69 -4.89 -3.74 13.17
CA ASP A 69 -4.24 -5.05 13.35
C ASP A 69 -4.28 -5.92 12.09
N ASP A 70 -5.37 -5.89 11.32
CA ASP A 70 -5.50 -6.65 10.08
C ASP A 70 -4.52 -6.14 9.01
N ILE A 71 -4.39 -4.82 8.89
CA ILE A 71 -3.41 -4.19 7.98
C ILE A 71 -1.98 -4.51 8.43
N LYS A 72 -1.69 -4.43 9.73
CA LYS A 72 -0.38 -4.80 10.29
C LYS A 72 -0.04 -6.26 9.94
N ALA A 73 -0.98 -7.17 10.16
CA ALA A 73 -0.78 -8.60 9.89
C ALA A 73 -0.52 -8.86 8.40
N GLN A 74 -1.31 -8.26 7.51
CA GLN A 74 -1.13 -8.40 6.06
C GLN A 74 0.20 -7.80 5.58
N ALA A 75 0.53 -6.59 6.03
CA ALA A 75 1.80 -5.94 5.67
C ALA A 75 3.01 -6.77 6.12
N MET A 76 2.97 -7.31 7.35
CA MET A 76 4.02 -8.18 7.87
C MET A 76 4.14 -9.48 7.08
N ASP A 77 3.02 -10.11 6.70
CA ASP A 77 3.04 -11.32 5.86
C ASP A 77 3.67 -11.03 4.50
N ILE A 78 3.27 -9.96 3.81
CA ILE A 78 3.83 -9.54 2.51
C ILE A 78 5.34 -9.32 2.62
N ILE A 79 5.78 -8.62 3.68
CA ILE A 79 7.18 -8.29 3.93
C ILE A 79 8.02 -9.53 4.25
N ASN A 80 7.51 -10.45 5.07
CA ASN A 80 8.24 -11.63 5.53
C ASN A 80 8.30 -12.73 4.48
N SER A 81 7.24 -12.85 3.66
CA SER A 81 7.17 -13.80 2.55
C SER A 81 7.83 -13.29 1.27
N ASN A 82 8.24 -12.03 1.22
CA ASN A 82 8.84 -11.37 0.05
C ASN A 82 7.95 -11.37 -1.21
N LYS A 83 6.64 -11.65 -1.06
CA LYS A 83 5.67 -11.83 -2.16
C LYS A 83 5.72 -10.72 -3.21
N LEU A 84 5.64 -9.48 -2.75
CA LEU A 84 5.56 -8.31 -3.62
C LEU A 84 6.85 -8.06 -4.41
N VAL A 85 8.00 -8.24 -3.75
CA VAL A 85 9.31 -8.10 -4.41
C VAL A 85 9.51 -9.18 -5.46
N ASP A 86 9.12 -10.42 -5.16
CA ASP A 86 9.24 -11.53 -6.11
C ASP A 86 8.29 -11.38 -7.29
N PHE A 87 7.10 -10.81 -7.07
CA PHE A 87 6.18 -10.44 -8.15
C PHE A 87 6.78 -9.38 -9.08
N TRP A 88 7.31 -8.29 -8.55
CA TRP A 88 7.95 -7.25 -9.36
C TRP A 88 9.14 -7.77 -10.17
N LYS A 89 9.94 -8.69 -9.61
CA LYS A 89 11.02 -9.37 -10.36
C LYS A 89 10.46 -10.20 -11.52
N LYS A 90 9.34 -10.90 -11.32
CA LYS A 90 8.70 -11.71 -12.37
C LYS A 90 8.06 -10.84 -13.46
N GLU A 91 7.54 -9.67 -13.11
CA GLU A 91 7.05 -8.69 -14.09
C GLU A 91 8.17 -8.08 -14.94
N GLY A 92 9.43 -8.24 -14.53
CA GLY A 92 10.58 -7.77 -15.29
C GLY A 92 10.77 -6.26 -15.20
N LEU A 93 10.46 -5.65 -14.05
CA LEU A 93 10.78 -4.23 -13.80
C LEU A 93 12.27 -3.97 -14.04
N ASP A 94 12.59 -2.75 -14.48
CA ASP A 94 13.99 -2.35 -14.58
C ASP A 94 14.65 -2.31 -13.20
N ASN A 95 15.97 -2.50 -13.17
CA ASN A 95 16.72 -2.60 -11.91
C ASN A 95 16.56 -1.35 -11.02
N LYS A 96 16.47 -0.16 -11.61
CA LYS A 96 16.38 1.09 -10.85
C LYS A 96 15.00 1.20 -10.20
N GLU A 97 13.94 0.94 -10.98
CA GLU A 97 12.58 0.91 -10.47
C GLU A 97 12.40 -0.15 -9.38
N LEU A 98 12.97 -1.35 -9.57
CA LEU A 98 12.93 -2.40 -8.56
C LEU A 98 13.65 -1.97 -7.26
N GLU A 99 14.82 -1.33 -7.36
CA GLU A 99 15.55 -0.81 -6.21
C GLU A 99 14.73 0.21 -5.42
N GLU A 100 14.11 1.18 -6.10
CA GLU A 100 13.25 2.20 -5.48
C GLU A 100 12.05 1.58 -4.74
N ARG A 101 11.37 0.62 -5.37
CA ARG A 101 10.24 -0.08 -4.75
C ARG A 101 10.67 -0.98 -3.59
N VAL A 102 11.84 -1.62 -3.66
CA VAL A 102 12.39 -2.40 -2.53
C VAL A 102 12.76 -1.49 -1.36
N LEU A 103 13.28 -0.28 -1.61
CA LEU A 103 13.52 0.70 -0.56
C LEU A 103 12.23 1.11 0.14
N PHE A 104 11.13 1.29 -0.60
CA PHE A 104 9.82 1.51 -0.01
C PHE A 104 9.42 0.36 0.94
N VAL A 105 9.51 -0.91 0.49
CA VAL A 105 9.18 -2.07 1.34
C VAL A 105 10.04 -2.12 2.60
N LYS A 106 11.35 -1.82 2.49
CA LYS A 106 12.24 -1.74 3.64
C LYS A 106 11.83 -0.62 4.61
N GLY A 107 11.51 0.57 4.11
CA GLY A 107 11.03 1.68 4.94
C GLY A 107 9.76 1.32 5.72
N VAL A 108 8.81 0.63 5.09
CA VAL A 108 7.59 0.14 5.78
C VAL A 108 7.93 -0.91 6.84
N ARG A 109 8.85 -1.84 6.54
CA ARG A 109 9.34 -2.82 7.53
C ARG A 109 9.92 -2.12 8.75
N ASP A 110 10.79 -1.14 8.54
CA ASP A 110 11.46 -0.43 9.63
C ASP A 110 10.42 0.26 10.52
N LEU A 111 9.43 0.95 9.94
CA LEU A 111 8.31 1.53 10.68
C LEU A 111 7.54 0.49 11.50
N LEU A 112 7.18 -0.65 10.89
CA LEU A 112 6.42 -1.71 11.56
C LEU A 112 7.17 -2.36 12.73
N THR A 113 8.50 -2.33 12.72
CA THR A 113 9.31 -2.83 13.86
C THR A 113 9.40 -1.85 15.04
N THR A 114 8.98 -0.60 14.85
CA THR A 114 8.98 0.44 15.90
C THR A 114 7.65 0.57 16.65
N VAL A 115 6.59 -0.05 16.14
CA VAL A 115 5.22 -0.04 16.70
C VAL A 115 4.78 -1.39 17.24
#